data_AF-A0A365ZTA7-F1
#
_entry.id   AF-A0A365ZTA7-F1
#
_cell.length_a   1.000
_cell.length_b   1.000
_cell.length_c   1.000
_cell.angle_alpha   90.00
_cell.angle_beta   90.00
_cell.angle_gamma   90.00
#
_symmetry.space_group_name_H-M   'P 1'
#
loop_
_entity.id
_entity.type
_entity.pdbx_description
1 polymer ?
#
loop_
_entity_poly.entity_id
_entity_poly.type
_entity_poly.pdbx_seq_one_letter_code
_entity_poly.pdbx_strand_id
1 'polypeptide(L)'
;MRTRPAVVLAAGLLLVAGCSTGGQPSALPELPAPSKELVAWADTVCTSVKLVDGLRSHADSGYYASAVTTDVVAALETLDVLRPSGIKQADSYVGGLVKALERLRDQLPTGEEGQQVDAARITALVDEVGKQKPALSRLAGRTRALGPSYHLAPRCAPLKRPPESATRATRALVTWADTMCEGVSSIETLPAAGDELLKHPRFAQFEDMELSSYLTSVHSQVASIVDPLAGLEETRVAEVDAYRDELVGALRDAASRLPRQTSALDLHDVPLGQLRERASQAAATVSALEPKARELPDLARRHPALADAYHLAPHCDDEPPTPATTATLPKAENGTDFAVCQGGTCQIEVSEPKDVTVRGNVFTIAVSDGTVWLASGSGLIRLTGPGTAQFGAAGATVVFDVVASTDTAAVLDVSTTD
;
A
#
# COMPACT_ATOMS: atom_id res chain seq x y z
N MET A 1 -10.42 -6.90 109.53
CA MET A 1 -11.14 -8.17 109.28
C MET A 1 -12.59 -7.86 108.93
N ARG A 2 -12.97 -8.02 107.66
CA ARG A 2 -14.33 -8.35 107.19
C ARG A 2 -14.28 -8.43 105.67
N THR A 3 -14.24 -9.67 105.20
CA THR A 3 -14.45 -10.10 103.81
C THR A 3 -15.91 -9.88 103.43
N ARG A 4 -16.16 -9.46 102.18
CA ARG A 4 -17.46 -9.50 101.50
C ARG A 4 -17.27 -9.86 100.02
N PRO A 5 -18.31 -10.43 99.39
CA PRO A 5 -18.16 -11.58 98.50
C PRO A 5 -18.09 -11.24 97.01
N ALA A 6 -17.57 -12.21 96.26
CA ALA A 6 -17.53 -12.24 94.81
C ALA A 6 -18.95 -12.41 94.21
N VAL A 7 -19.24 -11.60 93.19
CA VAL A 7 -20.38 -11.78 92.29
C VAL A 7 -19.82 -12.37 90.99
N VAL A 8 -20.29 -13.58 90.66
CA VAL A 8 -20.03 -14.26 89.40
C VAL A 8 -20.92 -13.64 88.33
N LEU A 9 -20.30 -13.03 87.31
CA LEU A 9 -20.97 -12.58 86.10
C LEU A 9 -20.58 -13.53 84.97
N ALA A 10 -21.51 -14.42 84.62
CA ALA A 10 -21.43 -15.25 83.43
C ALA A 10 -21.74 -14.37 82.21
N ALA A 11 -20.69 -13.97 81.47
CA ALA A 11 -20.84 -13.40 80.14
C ALA A 11 -20.78 -14.55 79.12
N GLY A 12 -21.91 -14.82 78.49
CA GLY A 12 -22.02 -15.77 77.38
C GLY A 12 -21.22 -15.27 76.17
N LEU A 13 -20.31 -16.11 75.69
CA LEU A 13 -19.71 -15.98 74.36
C LEU A 13 -20.79 -16.27 73.30
N LEU A 14 -21.26 -15.24 72.62
CA LEU A 14 -21.91 -15.35 71.32
C LEU A 14 -20.82 -15.42 70.24
N LEU A 15 -20.53 -16.63 69.76
CA LEU A 15 -19.77 -16.86 68.54
C LEU A 15 -20.64 -16.45 67.35
N VAL A 16 -20.49 -15.21 66.88
CA VAL A 16 -21.00 -14.78 65.58
C VAL A 16 -20.00 -15.28 64.53
N ALA A 17 -20.36 -16.39 63.87
CA ALA A 17 -19.70 -16.82 62.64
C ALA A 17 -20.01 -15.79 61.54
N GLY A 18 -19.15 -14.78 61.40
CA GLY A 18 -19.19 -13.85 60.29
C GLY A 18 -18.73 -14.56 59.02
N CYS A 19 -19.65 -14.81 58.09
CA CYS A 19 -19.31 -15.10 56.70
C CYS A 19 -18.59 -13.89 56.10
N SER A 20 -17.26 -13.89 56.17
CA SER A 20 -16.42 -13.04 55.34
C SER A 20 -16.68 -13.43 53.88
N THR A 21 -17.54 -12.68 53.19
CA THR A 21 -17.56 -12.61 51.73
C THR A 21 -16.15 -12.27 51.27
N GLY A 22 -15.40 -13.30 50.88
CA GLY A 22 -14.08 -13.16 50.31
C GLY A 22 -14.18 -12.26 49.10
N GLY A 23 -13.68 -11.03 49.23
CA GLY A 23 -13.54 -10.13 48.10
C GLY A 23 -12.68 -10.83 47.06
N GLN A 24 -13.30 -11.20 45.93
CA GLN A 24 -12.59 -11.71 44.76
C GLN A 24 -11.48 -10.70 44.44
N PRO A 25 -10.20 -11.12 44.36
CA PRO A 25 -9.12 -10.22 43.97
C PRO A 25 -9.54 -9.56 42.66
N SER A 26 -9.67 -8.23 42.68
CA SER A 26 -10.02 -7.46 41.49
C SER A 26 -8.99 -7.81 40.42
N ALA A 27 -9.45 -8.39 39.31
CA ALA A 27 -8.58 -8.72 38.18
C ALA A 27 -7.81 -7.45 37.81
N LEU A 28 -6.49 -7.57 37.72
CA LEU A 28 -5.65 -6.47 37.26
C LEU A 28 -6.19 -6.01 35.90
N PRO A 29 -6.32 -4.70 35.66
CA PRO A 29 -6.86 -4.19 34.41
C PRO A 29 -5.99 -4.68 33.24
N GLU A 30 -6.60 -5.42 32.32
CA GLU A 30 -5.91 -6.00 31.16
C GLU A 30 -5.19 -4.90 30.36
N LEU A 31 -3.94 -5.17 30.00
CA LEU A 31 -3.17 -4.24 29.18
C LEU A 31 -3.79 -4.20 27.78
N PRO A 32 -3.89 -3.01 27.15
CA PRO A 32 -4.39 -2.92 25.80
C PRO A 32 -3.47 -3.72 24.85
N ALA A 33 -4.05 -4.66 24.11
CA ALA A 33 -3.35 -5.40 23.07
C ALA A 33 -3.41 -4.59 21.75
N PRO A 34 -2.27 -4.29 21.10
CA PRO A 34 -2.30 -3.78 19.75
C PRO A 34 -2.83 -4.85 18.79
N SER A 35 -3.41 -4.41 17.68
CA SER A 35 -3.82 -5.28 16.57
C SER A 35 -3.21 -4.79 15.27
N LYS A 36 -3.01 -5.70 14.32
CA LYS A 36 -2.50 -5.39 12.98
C LYS A 36 -3.35 -4.32 12.29
N GLU A 37 -4.67 -4.43 12.39
CA GLU A 37 -5.60 -3.48 11.76
C GLU A 37 -5.42 -2.06 12.31
N LEU A 38 -5.23 -1.92 13.62
CA LEU A 38 -5.00 -0.61 14.24
C LEU A 38 -3.59 -0.08 13.98
N VAL A 39 -2.59 -0.96 13.83
CA VAL A 39 -1.23 -0.57 13.44
C VAL A 39 -1.24 -0.06 12.00
N ALA A 40 -1.85 -0.79 11.07
CA ALA A 40 -2.04 -0.39 9.68
C ALA A 40 -2.85 0.91 9.58
N TRP A 41 -3.97 1.03 10.30
CA TRP A 41 -4.75 2.26 10.38
C TRP A 41 -3.88 3.46 10.81
N ALA A 42 -3.11 3.29 11.89
CA ALA A 42 -2.27 4.37 12.39
C ALA A 42 -1.16 4.74 11.39
N ASP A 43 -0.58 3.74 10.73
CA ASP A 43 0.44 3.93 9.70
C ASP A 43 -0.07 4.76 8.51
N THR A 44 -1.25 4.42 7.98
CA THR A 44 -1.93 5.15 6.91
C THR A 44 -2.27 6.59 7.32
N VAL A 45 -2.82 6.79 8.52
CA VAL A 45 -3.15 8.14 9.02
C VAL A 45 -1.88 8.96 9.24
N CYS A 46 -0.81 8.38 9.78
CA CYS A 46 0.48 9.07 9.95
C CYS A 46 1.12 9.47 8.62
N THR A 47 1.00 8.62 7.59
CA THR A 47 1.41 8.96 6.22
C THR A 47 0.65 10.16 5.68
N SER A 48 -0.68 10.12 5.77
CA SER A 48 -1.56 11.21 5.32
C SER A 48 -1.28 12.50 6.09
N VAL A 49 -1.12 12.42 7.41
CA VAL A 49 -0.77 13.56 8.26
C VAL A 49 0.60 14.15 7.93
N LYS A 50 1.58 13.32 7.54
CA LYS A 50 2.88 13.80 7.07
C LYS A 50 2.76 14.56 5.75
N LEU A 51 1.93 14.09 4.81
CA LEU A 51 1.62 14.81 3.57
C LEU A 51 0.97 16.17 3.88
N VAL A 52 -0.06 16.19 4.73
CA VAL A 52 -0.76 17.41 5.13
C VAL A 52 0.16 18.43 5.83
N ASP A 53 1.03 17.98 6.74
CA ASP A 53 2.03 18.84 7.36
C ASP A 53 3.08 19.33 6.35
N GLY A 54 3.34 18.51 5.32
CA GLY A 54 4.24 18.77 4.20
C GLY A 54 3.74 19.80 3.19
N LEU A 55 2.44 20.13 3.16
CA LEU A 55 1.84 21.15 2.27
C LEU A 55 2.45 22.56 2.38
N ARG A 56 3.44 22.78 3.24
CA ARG A 56 4.17 24.04 3.42
C ARG A 56 5.59 23.99 2.87
N SER A 57 6.12 22.83 2.48
CA SER A 57 7.53 22.64 2.08
C SER A 57 7.91 23.37 0.81
N HIS A 58 6.92 23.82 0.03
CA HIS A 58 7.12 24.44 -1.28
C HIS A 58 6.52 25.85 -1.39
N ALA A 59 6.26 26.54 -0.26
CA ALA A 59 5.59 27.84 -0.26
C ALA A 59 6.30 28.91 -1.12
N ASP A 60 7.62 28.81 -1.27
CA ASP A 60 8.44 29.73 -2.07
C ASP A 60 8.62 29.27 -3.54
N SER A 61 7.95 28.20 -3.97
CA SER A 61 8.11 27.63 -5.31
C SER A 61 7.02 28.09 -6.29
N GLY A 62 7.38 28.24 -7.56
CA GLY A 62 6.42 28.56 -8.63
C GLY A 62 5.41 27.45 -8.92
N TYR A 63 5.59 26.25 -8.35
CA TYR A 63 4.68 25.11 -8.50
C TYR A 63 3.89 24.81 -7.22
N TYR A 64 3.91 25.74 -6.24
CA TYR A 64 3.32 25.51 -4.92
C TYR A 64 1.85 25.09 -4.97
N ALA A 65 1.04 25.79 -5.77
CA ALA A 65 -0.37 25.49 -5.96
C ALA A 65 -0.62 24.07 -6.47
N SER A 66 0.17 23.64 -7.45
CA SER A 66 0.08 22.30 -8.03
C SER A 66 0.48 21.25 -7.01
N ALA A 67 1.58 21.46 -6.28
CA ALA A 67 2.02 20.51 -5.25
C ALA A 67 0.96 20.34 -4.16
N VAL A 68 0.40 21.44 -3.64
CA VAL A 68 -0.66 21.39 -2.63
C VAL A 68 -1.90 20.66 -3.16
N THR A 69 -2.30 20.93 -4.41
CA THR A 69 -3.46 20.27 -5.02
C THR A 69 -3.23 18.77 -5.13
N THR A 70 -2.08 18.33 -5.66
CA THR A 70 -1.71 16.92 -5.78
C THR A 70 -1.70 16.23 -4.42
N ASP A 71 -1.04 16.82 -3.41
CA ASP A 71 -0.90 16.22 -2.09
C ASP A 71 -2.24 16.15 -1.33
N VAL A 72 -3.11 17.15 -1.50
CA VAL A 72 -4.47 17.14 -0.91
C VAL A 72 -5.33 16.05 -1.54
N VAL A 73 -5.29 15.89 -2.87
CA VAL A 73 -6.02 14.83 -3.57
C VAL A 73 -5.51 13.46 -3.12
N ALA A 74 -4.20 13.24 -3.11
CA ALA A 74 -3.60 11.99 -2.67
C ALA A 74 -3.96 11.64 -1.21
N ALA A 75 -3.97 12.62 -0.32
CA ALA A 75 -4.38 12.43 1.08
C ALA A 75 -5.87 12.09 1.19
N LEU A 76 -6.75 12.72 0.40
CA LEU A 76 -8.18 12.42 0.39
C LEU A 76 -8.46 11.00 -0.12
N GLU A 77 -7.84 10.60 -1.23
CA GLU A 77 -7.98 9.24 -1.79
C GLU A 77 -7.53 8.17 -0.78
N THR A 78 -6.40 8.42 -0.10
CA THR A 78 -5.90 7.50 0.93
C THR A 78 -6.84 7.40 2.12
N LEU A 79 -7.43 8.52 2.57
CA LEU A 79 -8.32 8.55 3.73
C LEU A 79 -9.75 8.07 3.42
N ASP A 80 -10.20 8.14 2.18
CA ASP A 80 -11.54 7.71 1.76
C ASP A 80 -11.71 6.18 1.85
N VAL A 81 -10.67 5.44 1.47
CA VAL A 81 -10.66 3.97 1.55
C VAL A 81 -10.28 3.42 2.93
N LEU A 82 -9.95 4.31 3.88
CA LEU A 82 -9.50 3.92 5.22
C LEU A 82 -10.67 3.39 6.04
N ARG A 83 -10.59 2.11 6.44
CA ARG A 83 -11.57 1.52 7.35
C ARG A 83 -11.57 2.22 8.72
N PRO A 84 -12.73 2.44 9.35
CA PRO A 84 -12.79 3.00 10.70
C PRO A 84 -11.99 2.17 11.70
N SER A 85 -11.35 2.84 12.65
CA SER A 85 -10.57 2.20 13.72
C SER A 85 -11.44 1.51 14.77
N GLY A 86 -12.74 1.85 14.83
CA GLY A 86 -13.64 1.44 15.91
C GLY A 86 -13.44 2.25 17.20
N ILE A 87 -12.52 3.23 17.20
CA ILE A 87 -12.26 4.13 18.31
C ILE A 87 -12.86 5.50 17.96
N LYS A 88 -14.02 5.80 18.57
CA LYS A 88 -14.81 7.00 18.26
C LYS A 88 -14.00 8.30 18.15
N GLN A 89 -13.05 8.54 19.05
CA GLN A 89 -12.23 9.75 19.03
C GLN A 89 -11.29 9.80 17.83
N ALA A 90 -10.74 8.65 17.43
CA ALA A 90 -9.83 8.53 16.30
C ALA A 90 -10.58 8.66 14.97
N ASP A 91 -11.74 8.03 14.86
CA ASP A 91 -12.62 8.13 13.69
C ASP A 91 -13.15 9.56 13.52
N SER A 92 -13.51 10.23 14.64
CA SER A 92 -13.91 11.64 14.61
C SER A 92 -12.77 12.56 14.17
N TYR A 93 -11.53 12.24 14.53
CA TYR A 93 -10.36 12.99 14.09
C TYR A 93 -10.16 12.88 12.57
N VAL A 94 -10.17 11.66 12.03
CA VAL A 94 -10.05 11.41 10.59
C VAL A 94 -11.19 12.09 9.82
N GLY A 95 -12.44 11.93 10.27
CA GLY A 95 -13.58 12.59 9.62
C GLY A 95 -13.53 14.12 9.68
N GLY A 96 -12.91 14.69 10.71
CA GLY A 96 -12.62 16.12 10.78
C GLY A 96 -11.53 16.56 9.80
N LEU A 97 -10.47 15.76 9.66
CA LEU A 97 -9.37 16.01 8.72
C LEU A 97 -9.86 15.94 7.27
N VAL A 98 -10.60 14.89 6.89
CA VAL A 98 -11.17 14.74 5.54
C VAL A 98 -11.99 15.97 5.15
N LYS A 99 -12.91 16.41 6.02
CA LYS A 99 -13.72 17.62 5.76
C LYS A 99 -12.88 18.90 5.61
N ALA A 100 -11.78 19.01 6.34
CA ALA A 100 -10.87 20.15 6.20
C ALA A 100 -10.12 20.10 4.86
N LEU A 101 -9.70 18.91 4.42
CA LEU A 101 -9.01 18.71 3.14
C LEU A 101 -9.96 18.88 1.95
N GLU A 102 -11.20 18.42 2.02
CA GLU A 102 -12.23 18.68 1.00
C GLU A 102 -12.46 20.18 0.84
N ARG A 103 -12.64 20.88 1.97
CA ARG A 103 -12.79 22.34 1.95
C ARG A 103 -11.57 23.05 1.38
N LEU A 104 -10.36 22.54 1.65
CA LEU A 104 -9.13 23.08 1.07
C LEU A 104 -9.12 22.85 -0.44
N ARG A 105 -9.35 21.61 -0.91
CA ARG A 105 -9.44 21.24 -2.32
C ARG A 105 -10.42 22.13 -3.08
N ASP A 106 -11.61 22.32 -2.54
CA ASP A 106 -12.67 23.12 -3.18
C ASP A 106 -12.33 24.62 -3.28
N GLN A 107 -11.34 25.10 -2.51
CA GLN A 107 -10.85 26.48 -2.54
C GLN A 107 -9.53 26.65 -3.32
N LEU A 108 -8.86 25.55 -3.67
CA LEU A 108 -7.67 25.58 -4.51
C LEU A 108 -8.07 25.87 -5.97
N PRO A 109 -7.21 26.56 -6.73
CA PRO A 109 -7.48 26.80 -8.14
C PRO A 109 -7.51 25.49 -8.92
N THR A 110 -8.41 25.39 -9.89
CA THR A 110 -8.46 24.30 -10.87
C THR A 110 -8.10 24.83 -12.27
N GLY A 111 -7.34 24.06 -13.05
CA GLY A 111 -7.01 24.40 -14.44
C GLY A 111 -5.86 25.40 -14.64
N GLU A 112 -5.75 25.93 -15.87
CA GLU A 112 -4.65 26.82 -16.31
C GLU A 112 -4.64 28.17 -15.58
N GLU A 113 -5.78 28.61 -15.02
CA GLU A 113 -5.89 29.81 -14.18
C GLU A 113 -5.09 29.67 -12.86
N GLY A 114 -4.66 28.46 -12.49
CA GLY A 114 -3.87 28.18 -11.30
C GLY A 114 -2.44 28.71 -11.31
N GLN A 115 -1.88 29.08 -12.47
CA GLN A 115 -0.49 29.58 -12.56
C GLN A 115 -0.29 31.00 -12.00
N GLN A 116 -1.35 31.75 -11.70
CA GLN A 116 -1.27 33.12 -11.18
C GLN A 116 -1.89 33.29 -9.78
N VAL A 117 -2.17 32.21 -9.05
CA VAL A 117 -2.66 32.33 -7.68
C VAL A 117 -1.53 32.75 -6.75
N ASP A 118 -1.79 33.81 -5.98
CA ASP A 118 -0.89 34.31 -4.95
C ASP A 118 -0.57 33.19 -3.94
N ALA A 119 0.71 32.83 -3.84
CA ALA A 119 1.20 31.83 -2.89
C ALA A 119 0.77 32.15 -1.45
N ALA A 120 0.66 33.44 -1.10
CA ALA A 120 0.20 33.87 0.23
C ALA A 120 -1.26 33.43 0.51
N ARG A 121 -2.12 33.42 -0.50
CA ARG A 121 -3.50 32.92 -0.38
C ARG A 121 -3.49 31.41 -0.12
N ILE A 122 -2.68 30.66 -0.85
CA ILE A 122 -2.58 29.20 -0.69
C ILE A 122 -2.04 28.85 0.69
N THR A 123 -0.99 29.54 1.14
CA THR A 123 -0.46 29.38 2.50
C THR A 123 -1.51 29.65 3.56
N ALA A 124 -2.32 30.72 3.41
CA ALA A 124 -3.42 31.01 4.34
C ALA A 124 -4.43 29.86 4.40
N LEU A 125 -4.84 29.30 3.25
CA LEU A 125 -5.75 28.15 3.18
C LEU A 125 -5.14 26.90 3.85
N VAL A 126 -3.88 26.60 3.57
CA VAL A 126 -3.16 25.48 4.20
C VAL A 126 -3.00 25.67 5.72
N ASP A 127 -2.87 26.90 6.19
CA ASP A 127 -2.79 27.25 7.60
C ASP A 127 -4.09 27.07 8.37
N GLU A 128 -5.25 27.17 7.71
CA GLU A 128 -6.54 26.81 8.30
C GLU A 128 -6.63 25.32 8.66
N VAL A 129 -5.98 24.44 7.87
CA VAL A 129 -5.90 23.00 8.19
C VAL A 129 -4.97 22.78 9.39
N GLY A 130 -3.93 23.60 9.55
CA GLY A 130 -3.00 23.53 10.67
C GLY A 130 -2.10 22.28 10.69
N LYS A 131 -1.28 22.16 11.74
CA LYS A 131 -0.36 21.01 11.92
C LYS A 131 -1.07 19.82 12.56
N GLN A 132 -1.09 18.71 11.84
CA GLN A 132 -1.82 17.50 12.16
C GLN A 132 -1.01 16.52 13.02
N LYS A 133 0.30 16.39 12.81
CA LYS A 133 1.13 15.44 13.57
C LYS A 133 1.07 15.64 15.09
N PRO A 134 1.13 16.88 15.63
CA PRO A 134 0.97 17.11 17.06
C PRO A 134 -0.43 16.77 17.57
N ALA A 135 -1.47 16.97 16.75
CA ALA A 135 -2.85 16.67 17.12
C ALA A 135 -3.07 15.15 17.24
N LEU A 136 -2.65 14.39 16.23
CA LEU A 136 -2.73 12.94 16.23
C LEU A 136 -1.92 12.30 17.37
N SER A 137 -0.67 12.77 17.59
CA SER A 137 0.16 12.25 18.69
C SER A 137 -0.48 12.50 20.07
N ARG A 138 -1.13 13.65 20.29
CA ARG A 138 -1.88 13.93 21.53
C ARG A 138 -3.10 13.04 21.67
N LEU A 139 -3.83 12.79 20.58
CA LEU A 139 -4.99 11.88 20.56
C LEU A 139 -4.57 10.46 20.96
N ALA A 140 -3.52 9.92 20.31
CA ALA A 140 -2.99 8.60 20.61
C ALA A 140 -2.49 8.49 22.06
N GLY A 141 -1.76 9.51 22.55
CA GLY A 141 -1.28 9.52 23.93
C GLY A 141 -2.37 9.61 25.01
N ARG A 142 -3.59 10.04 24.68
CA ARG A 142 -4.73 10.11 25.60
C ARG A 142 -5.71 8.94 25.47
N THR A 143 -5.56 8.12 24.44
CA THR A 143 -6.52 7.08 24.10
C THR A 143 -5.88 5.72 24.33
N ARG A 144 -6.19 5.09 25.47
CA ARG A 144 -5.56 3.82 25.90
C ARG A 144 -5.61 2.71 24.84
N ALA A 145 -6.71 2.62 24.09
CA ALA A 145 -6.88 1.62 23.03
C ALA A 145 -6.06 1.91 21.75
N LEU A 146 -5.74 3.17 21.46
CA LEU A 146 -5.00 3.57 20.25
C LEU A 146 -3.49 3.64 20.49
N GLY A 147 -3.09 4.03 21.71
CA GLY A 147 -1.69 4.31 22.05
C GLY A 147 -0.70 3.23 21.61
N PRO A 148 -0.90 1.94 21.98
CA PRO A 148 0.00 0.86 21.60
C PRO A 148 0.18 0.71 20.08
N SER A 149 -0.91 0.61 19.32
CA SER A 149 -0.85 0.44 17.86
C SER A 149 -0.21 1.64 17.17
N TYR A 150 -0.55 2.87 17.59
CA TYR A 150 0.09 4.08 17.08
C TYR A 150 1.60 4.12 17.39
N HIS A 151 2.00 3.69 18.59
CA HIS A 151 3.40 3.65 18.98
C HIS A 151 4.21 2.64 18.14
N LEU A 152 3.59 1.55 17.72
CA LEU A 152 4.21 0.49 16.93
C LEU A 152 4.20 0.77 15.41
N ALA A 153 3.24 1.57 14.90
CA ALA A 153 3.08 1.86 13.47
C ALA A 153 4.32 2.50 12.81
N PRO A 154 4.97 1.86 11.80
CA PRO A 154 6.27 2.24 11.24
C PRO A 154 6.43 3.70 10.79
N ARG A 155 5.37 4.34 10.30
CA ARG A 155 5.39 5.72 9.78
C ARG A 155 4.98 6.78 10.80
N CYS A 156 4.54 6.37 11.99
CA CYS A 156 4.21 7.30 13.08
C CYS A 156 5.43 7.79 13.87
N ALA A 157 5.38 8.99 14.45
CA ALA A 157 6.39 9.37 15.42
C ALA A 157 6.13 8.65 16.76
N PRO A 158 7.15 8.07 17.42
CA PRO A 158 6.96 7.39 18.68
C PRO A 158 6.42 8.34 19.75
N LEU A 159 5.47 7.86 20.55
CA LEU A 159 5.00 8.57 21.73
C LEU A 159 6.16 8.80 22.71
N LYS A 160 6.24 10.01 23.27
CA LYS A 160 7.28 10.40 24.24
C LYS A 160 7.38 9.45 25.43
N ARG A 161 6.24 8.93 25.87
CA ARG A 161 6.13 7.87 26.86
C ARG A 161 5.49 6.67 26.16
N PRO A 162 6.26 5.60 25.89
CA PRO A 162 5.69 4.37 25.35
C PRO A 162 4.55 3.87 26.26
N PRO A 163 3.40 3.51 25.69
CA PRO A 163 2.30 2.92 26.45
C PRO A 163 2.69 1.51 26.90
N GLU A 164 2.17 1.09 28.05
CA GLU A 164 2.20 -0.32 28.44
C GLU A 164 1.36 -1.13 27.45
N SER A 165 1.85 -2.30 27.08
CA SER A 165 1.29 -3.12 26.01
C SER A 165 1.43 -4.60 26.34
N ALA A 166 0.50 -5.41 25.84
CA ALA A 166 0.49 -6.86 26.06
C ALA A 166 1.45 -7.64 25.11
N THR A 167 2.06 -6.96 24.12
CA THR A 167 2.98 -7.60 23.15
C THR A 167 4.45 -7.45 23.54
N ARG A 168 5.28 -8.37 23.02
CA ARG A 168 6.75 -8.28 23.08
C ARG A 168 7.35 -7.51 21.90
N ALA A 169 6.55 -7.21 20.88
CA ALA A 169 6.99 -6.43 19.74
C ALA A 169 7.46 -5.04 20.19
N THR A 170 8.59 -4.61 19.63
CA THR A 170 9.04 -3.23 19.74
C THR A 170 8.75 -2.53 18.42
N ARG A 171 8.70 -1.20 18.45
CA ARG A 171 8.56 -0.40 17.22
C ARG A 171 9.63 -0.74 16.18
N ALA A 172 10.88 -0.88 16.61
CA ALA A 172 11.99 -1.20 15.70
C ALA A 172 11.78 -2.56 15.01
N LEU A 173 11.29 -3.56 15.74
CA LEU A 173 10.97 -4.87 15.16
C LEU A 173 9.77 -4.82 14.22
N VAL A 174 8.73 -4.02 14.52
CA VAL A 174 7.57 -3.87 13.63
C VAL A 174 7.98 -3.15 12.35
N THR A 175 8.77 -2.07 12.45
CA THR A 175 9.35 -1.40 11.27
C THR A 175 10.22 -2.35 10.45
N TRP A 176 11.09 -3.12 11.11
CA TRP A 176 11.91 -4.12 10.42
C TRP A 176 11.05 -5.15 9.68
N ALA A 177 10.06 -5.75 10.36
CA ALA A 177 9.21 -6.77 9.75
C ALA A 177 8.40 -6.19 8.58
N ASP A 178 7.79 -5.03 8.76
CA ASP A 178 7.03 -4.32 7.74
C ASP A 178 7.85 -4.06 6.47
N THR A 179 9.04 -3.47 6.61
CA THR A 179 9.92 -3.19 5.47
C THR A 179 10.44 -4.48 4.80
N MET A 180 10.72 -5.52 5.58
CA MET A 180 11.16 -6.81 5.02
C MET A 180 10.04 -7.49 4.23
N CYS A 181 8.80 -7.45 4.73
CA CYS A 181 7.64 -8.00 4.02
C CYS A 181 7.32 -7.21 2.75
N GLU A 182 7.36 -5.87 2.80
CA GLU A 182 7.23 -5.02 1.62
C GLU A 182 8.32 -5.33 0.58
N GLY A 183 9.57 -5.49 1.03
CA GLY A 183 10.70 -5.85 0.16
C GLY A 183 10.58 -7.24 -0.47
N VAL A 184 10.18 -8.25 0.32
CA VAL A 184 9.93 -9.63 -0.16
C VAL A 184 8.80 -9.66 -1.18
N SER A 185 7.67 -9.02 -0.89
CA SER A 185 6.54 -8.90 -1.82
C SER A 185 6.93 -8.14 -3.09
N SER A 186 7.74 -7.10 -2.97
CA SER A 186 8.27 -6.36 -4.11
C SER A 186 9.17 -7.23 -5.00
N ILE A 187 9.96 -8.15 -4.42
CA ILE A 187 10.77 -9.11 -5.19
C ILE A 187 9.88 -10.10 -5.94
N GLU A 188 8.85 -10.63 -5.29
CA GLU A 188 7.90 -11.59 -5.89
C GLU A 188 7.07 -10.98 -7.02
N THR A 189 6.92 -9.65 -7.03
CA THR A 189 6.17 -8.90 -8.06
C THR A 189 7.07 -8.25 -9.10
N LEU A 190 8.39 -8.51 -9.08
CA LEU A 190 9.27 -8.03 -10.15
C LEU A 190 8.83 -8.64 -11.49
N PRO A 191 8.74 -7.82 -12.56
CA PRO A 191 8.18 -8.24 -13.83
C PRO A 191 9.05 -9.31 -14.50
N ALA A 192 8.41 -10.23 -15.21
CA ALA A 192 9.09 -11.12 -16.14
C ALA A 192 9.59 -10.36 -17.38
N ALA A 193 10.54 -10.96 -18.10
CA ALA A 193 11.06 -10.43 -19.36
C ALA A 193 10.07 -10.63 -20.52
N GLY A 194 9.00 -9.83 -20.52
CA GLY A 194 7.96 -9.85 -21.54
C GLY A 194 6.85 -10.87 -21.29
N ASP A 195 5.81 -10.77 -22.11
CA ASP A 195 4.61 -11.59 -22.05
C ASP A 195 4.55 -12.52 -23.29
N GLU A 196 4.04 -13.74 -23.15
CA GLU A 196 3.82 -14.67 -24.27
C GLU A 196 2.94 -14.05 -25.38
N LEU A 197 2.07 -13.13 -25.00
CA LEU A 197 1.25 -12.33 -25.91
C LEU A 197 2.08 -11.57 -26.95
N LEU A 198 3.30 -11.14 -26.62
CA LEU A 198 4.18 -10.45 -27.57
C LEU A 198 4.62 -11.34 -28.73
N LYS A 199 4.49 -12.66 -28.62
CA LYS A 199 4.71 -13.59 -29.75
C LYS A 199 3.53 -13.63 -30.71
N HIS A 200 2.36 -13.13 -30.31
CA HIS A 200 1.19 -13.06 -31.18
C HIS A 200 1.42 -12.01 -32.28
N PRO A 201 1.11 -12.28 -33.57
CA PRO A 201 1.42 -11.37 -34.67
C PRO A 201 0.87 -9.94 -34.51
N ARG A 202 -0.27 -9.79 -33.82
CA ARG A 202 -0.89 -8.49 -33.53
C ARG A 202 -0.12 -7.64 -32.49
N PHE A 203 0.74 -8.25 -31.70
CA PHE A 203 1.52 -7.58 -30.65
C PHE A 203 3.03 -7.64 -30.91
N ALA A 204 3.51 -8.49 -31.81
CA ALA A 204 4.92 -8.68 -32.13
C ALA A 204 5.67 -7.39 -32.50
N GLN A 205 4.97 -6.41 -33.07
CA GLN A 205 5.53 -5.10 -33.42
C GLN A 205 5.88 -4.22 -32.21
N PHE A 206 5.44 -4.58 -31.00
CA PHE A 206 5.73 -3.85 -29.75
C PHE A 206 6.77 -4.56 -28.89
N GLU A 207 7.25 -5.73 -29.32
CA GLU A 207 8.14 -6.55 -28.50
C GLU A 207 9.47 -5.84 -28.20
N ASP A 208 10.02 -5.09 -29.15
CA ASP A 208 11.25 -4.31 -28.96
C ASP A 208 11.08 -3.22 -27.90
N MET A 209 9.98 -2.47 -27.96
CA MET A 209 9.61 -1.42 -27.02
C MET A 209 9.40 -2.00 -25.61
N GLU A 210 8.70 -3.12 -25.50
CA GLU A 210 8.40 -3.77 -24.21
C GLU A 210 9.66 -4.32 -23.54
N LEU A 211 10.52 -5.01 -24.30
CA LEU A 211 11.80 -5.49 -23.78
C LEU A 211 12.71 -4.33 -23.39
N SER A 212 12.69 -3.23 -24.16
CA SER A 212 13.45 -2.02 -23.82
C SER A 212 12.92 -1.37 -22.55
N SER A 213 11.60 -1.21 -22.43
CA SER A 213 10.95 -0.68 -21.22
C SER A 213 11.31 -1.52 -19.99
N TYR A 214 11.20 -2.85 -20.09
CA TYR A 214 11.60 -3.77 -19.02
C TYR A 214 13.06 -3.58 -18.60
N LEU A 215 13.99 -3.55 -19.56
CA LEU A 215 15.42 -3.36 -19.28
C LEU A 215 15.73 -2.01 -18.62
N THR A 216 14.99 -0.96 -18.98
CA THR A 216 15.14 0.35 -18.34
C THR A 216 14.56 0.40 -16.92
N SER A 217 13.47 -0.32 -16.66
CA SER A 217 12.76 -0.27 -15.38
C SER A 217 13.36 -1.19 -14.32
N VAL A 218 13.78 -2.41 -14.70
CA VAL A 218 14.18 -3.46 -13.74
C VAL A 218 15.32 -3.01 -12.81
N HIS A 219 16.28 -2.24 -13.30
CA HIS A 219 17.36 -1.71 -12.47
C HIS A 219 16.83 -0.75 -11.39
N SER A 220 15.91 0.14 -11.75
CA SER A 220 15.31 1.08 -10.80
C SER A 220 14.44 0.37 -9.76
N GLN A 221 13.74 -0.69 -10.16
CA GLN A 221 12.90 -1.51 -9.26
C GLN A 221 13.75 -2.27 -8.25
N VAL A 222 14.84 -2.91 -8.69
CA VAL A 222 15.78 -3.56 -7.76
C VAL A 222 16.40 -2.54 -6.81
N ALA A 223 16.81 -1.37 -7.31
CA ALA A 223 17.35 -0.31 -6.46
C ALA A 223 16.34 0.20 -5.41
N SER A 224 15.06 0.37 -5.80
CA SER A 224 14.01 0.80 -4.86
C SER A 224 13.73 -0.20 -3.73
N ILE A 225 14.08 -1.48 -3.92
CA ILE A 225 13.99 -2.51 -2.89
C ILE A 225 15.22 -2.49 -1.98
N VAL A 226 16.42 -2.28 -2.54
CA VAL A 226 17.69 -2.30 -1.78
C VAL A 226 17.74 -1.23 -0.71
N ASP A 227 17.38 0.01 -1.05
CA ASP A 227 17.63 1.16 -0.16
C ASP A 227 16.84 1.08 1.16
N PRO A 228 15.52 0.78 1.16
CA PRO A 228 14.77 0.60 2.40
C PRO A 228 15.32 -0.54 3.27
N LEU A 229 15.64 -1.70 2.67
CA LEU A 229 16.15 -2.87 3.41
C LEU A 229 17.54 -2.61 4.00
N ALA A 230 18.41 -1.95 3.25
CA ALA A 230 19.75 -1.57 3.71
C ALA A 230 19.72 -0.48 4.79
N GLY A 231 18.67 0.33 4.85
CA GLY A 231 18.46 1.38 5.84
C GLY A 231 17.91 0.88 7.19
N LEU A 232 17.52 -0.40 7.29
CA LEU A 232 17.00 -0.97 8.53
C LEU A 232 18.06 -1.05 9.62
N GLU A 233 17.71 -0.63 10.83
CA GLU A 233 18.54 -0.81 12.02
C GLU A 233 18.70 -2.30 12.38
N GLU A 234 19.82 -2.65 13.04
CA GLU A 234 20.03 -4.01 13.57
C GLU A 234 19.01 -4.35 14.67
N THR A 235 18.41 -5.52 14.56
CA THR A 235 17.43 -6.06 15.51
C THR A 235 18.06 -6.61 16.77
N ARG A 236 19.38 -6.87 16.74
CA ARG A 236 20.17 -7.59 17.77
C ARG A 236 19.81 -9.07 17.87
N VAL A 237 19.13 -9.60 16.86
CA VAL A 237 18.90 -11.03 16.69
C VAL A 237 19.77 -11.48 15.52
N ALA A 238 20.92 -12.09 15.83
CA ALA A 238 21.97 -12.33 14.84
C ALA A 238 21.49 -13.06 13.57
N GLU A 239 20.57 -14.02 13.70
CA GLU A 239 19.99 -14.74 12.55
C GLU A 239 19.12 -13.83 11.66
N VAL A 240 18.40 -12.89 12.27
CA VAL A 240 17.51 -11.94 11.58
C VAL A 240 18.33 -10.88 10.85
N ASP A 241 19.37 -10.38 11.51
CA ASP A 241 20.30 -9.41 10.93
C ASP A 241 21.12 -10.06 9.78
N ALA A 242 21.55 -11.31 9.94
CA ALA A 242 22.21 -12.07 8.87
C ALA A 242 21.29 -12.29 7.65
N TYR A 243 20.01 -12.64 7.87
CA TYR A 243 19.05 -12.79 6.77
C TYR A 243 18.87 -11.49 5.98
N ARG A 244 18.70 -10.36 6.66
CA ARG A 244 18.65 -9.03 6.02
C ARG A 244 19.90 -8.78 5.18
N ASP A 245 21.09 -8.99 5.76
CA ASP A 245 22.37 -8.72 5.09
C ASP A 245 22.56 -9.62 3.86
N GLU A 246 22.16 -10.89 3.94
CA GLU A 246 22.20 -11.82 2.82
C GLU A 246 21.22 -11.48 1.69
N LEU A 247 20.04 -10.96 2.03
CA LEU A 247 19.04 -10.49 1.05
C LEU A 247 19.52 -9.21 0.37
N VAL A 248 19.96 -8.22 1.14
CA VAL A 248 20.54 -6.97 0.61
C VAL A 248 21.79 -7.26 -0.23
N GLY A 249 22.65 -8.18 0.20
CA GLY A 249 23.81 -8.63 -0.56
C GLY A 249 23.42 -9.27 -1.89
N ALA A 250 22.40 -10.13 -1.89
CA ALA A 250 21.88 -10.75 -3.11
C ALA A 250 21.27 -9.72 -4.07
N LEU A 251 20.49 -8.76 -3.56
CA LEU A 251 19.92 -7.69 -4.39
C LEU A 251 21.00 -6.79 -5.01
N ARG A 252 22.07 -6.46 -4.26
CA ARG A 252 23.21 -5.70 -4.79
C ARG A 252 24.00 -6.48 -5.84
N ASP A 253 24.22 -7.77 -5.62
CA ASP A 253 24.84 -8.66 -6.60
C ASP A 253 23.98 -8.75 -7.88
N ALA A 254 22.66 -8.93 -7.73
CA ALA A 254 21.71 -8.91 -8.84
C ALA A 254 21.79 -7.59 -9.62
N ALA A 255 21.71 -6.44 -8.93
CA ALA A 255 21.84 -5.11 -9.55
C ALA A 255 23.17 -4.96 -10.32
N SER A 256 24.27 -5.52 -9.81
CA SER A 256 25.58 -5.47 -10.49
C SER A 256 25.67 -6.36 -11.75
N ARG A 257 24.83 -7.39 -11.85
CA ARG A 257 24.74 -8.32 -12.97
C ARG A 257 23.70 -7.92 -14.01
N LEU A 258 22.76 -7.06 -13.64
CA LEU A 258 21.82 -6.48 -14.60
C LEU A 258 22.60 -5.73 -15.70
N PRO A 259 22.10 -5.75 -16.95
CA PRO A 259 22.62 -4.90 -17.99
C PRO A 259 22.74 -3.45 -17.49
N ARG A 260 23.85 -2.79 -17.80
CA ARG A 260 24.06 -1.39 -17.38
C ARG A 260 22.82 -0.58 -17.75
N GLN A 261 22.38 0.28 -16.84
CA GLN A 261 21.29 1.20 -17.09
C GLN A 261 21.60 1.96 -18.39
N THR A 262 20.84 1.63 -19.43
CA THR A 262 20.96 2.22 -20.75
C THR A 262 19.74 3.10 -20.95
N SER A 263 19.88 4.23 -21.65
CA SER A 263 18.69 5.02 -21.95
C SER A 263 17.78 4.24 -22.91
N ALA A 264 16.48 4.51 -22.89
CA ALA A 264 15.56 3.93 -23.87
C ALA A 264 16.00 4.21 -25.33
N LEU A 265 16.63 5.37 -25.56
CA LEU A 265 17.18 5.75 -26.86
C LEU A 265 18.34 4.85 -27.29
N ASP A 266 19.21 4.45 -26.37
CA ASP A 266 20.34 3.56 -26.68
C ASP A 266 19.88 2.13 -27.01
N LEU A 267 18.70 1.73 -26.54
CA LEU A 267 18.12 0.41 -26.79
C LEU A 267 17.44 0.32 -28.16
N HIS A 268 17.05 1.45 -28.77
CA HIS A 268 16.43 1.46 -30.11
C HIS A 268 17.33 0.88 -31.20
N ASP A 269 18.65 1.06 -31.08
CA ASP A 269 19.62 0.54 -32.07
C ASP A 269 20.01 -0.92 -31.80
N VAL A 270 19.53 -1.53 -30.71
CA VAL A 270 19.84 -2.91 -30.35
C VAL A 270 18.92 -3.86 -31.12
N PRO A 271 19.46 -4.82 -31.90
CA PRO A 271 18.63 -5.79 -32.60
C PRO A 271 17.75 -6.59 -31.63
N LEU A 272 16.50 -6.87 -32.03
CA LEU A 272 15.51 -7.59 -31.18
C LEU A 272 16.03 -8.89 -30.58
N GLY A 273 16.85 -9.66 -31.31
CA GLY A 273 17.47 -10.88 -30.79
C GLY A 273 18.38 -10.63 -29.58
N GLN A 274 19.14 -9.52 -29.58
CA GLN A 274 19.98 -9.12 -28.45
C GLN A 274 19.15 -8.53 -27.30
N LEU A 275 18.06 -7.82 -27.60
CA LEU A 275 17.12 -7.35 -26.56
C LEU A 275 16.53 -8.53 -25.79
N ARG A 276 16.07 -9.57 -26.50
CA ARG A 276 15.57 -10.81 -25.89
C ARG A 276 16.61 -11.48 -24.99
N GLU A 277 17.85 -11.60 -25.47
CA GLU A 277 18.94 -12.20 -24.68
C GLU A 277 19.21 -11.41 -23.39
N ARG A 278 19.33 -10.08 -23.49
CA ARG A 278 19.55 -9.20 -22.33
C ARG A 278 18.38 -9.24 -21.35
N ALA A 279 17.15 -9.22 -21.86
CA ALA A 279 15.95 -9.26 -21.03
C ALA A 279 15.85 -10.62 -20.30
N SER A 280 16.06 -11.74 -21.00
CA SER A 280 16.12 -13.07 -20.38
C SER A 280 17.21 -13.18 -19.32
N GLN A 281 18.40 -12.61 -19.56
CA GLN A 281 19.45 -12.56 -18.55
C GLN A 281 19.04 -11.76 -17.32
N ALA A 282 18.41 -10.59 -17.52
CA ALA A 282 17.90 -9.77 -16.43
C ALA A 282 16.81 -10.50 -15.63
N ALA A 283 15.85 -11.13 -16.30
CA ALA A 283 14.80 -11.92 -15.64
C ALA A 283 15.39 -13.09 -14.84
N ALA A 284 16.32 -13.86 -15.43
CA ALA A 284 16.98 -14.95 -14.70
C ALA A 284 17.75 -14.45 -13.46
N THR A 285 18.35 -13.26 -13.55
CA THR A 285 19.05 -12.63 -12.42
C THR A 285 18.08 -12.27 -11.30
N VAL A 286 16.91 -11.74 -11.66
CA VAL A 286 15.88 -11.31 -10.70
C VAL A 286 15.13 -12.51 -10.09
N SER A 287 14.70 -13.49 -10.89
CA SER A 287 14.01 -14.70 -10.39
C SER A 287 14.85 -15.52 -9.41
N ALA A 288 16.19 -15.42 -9.50
CA ALA A 288 17.08 -16.06 -8.53
C ALA A 288 16.96 -15.51 -7.09
N LEU A 289 16.28 -14.36 -6.90
CA LEU A 289 16.03 -13.75 -5.59
C LEU A 289 14.83 -14.38 -4.85
N GLU A 290 13.85 -14.97 -5.57
CA GLU A 290 12.61 -15.50 -4.98
C GLU A 290 12.81 -16.52 -3.85
N PRO A 291 13.74 -17.50 -3.94
CA PRO A 291 13.89 -18.49 -2.87
C PRO A 291 14.24 -17.86 -1.52
N LYS A 292 15.08 -16.81 -1.53
CA LYS A 292 15.44 -16.09 -0.30
C LYS A 292 14.25 -15.36 0.30
N ALA A 293 13.35 -14.87 -0.54
CA ALA A 293 12.19 -14.09 -0.11
C ALA A 293 11.21 -14.94 0.72
N ARG A 294 11.10 -16.24 0.41
CA ARG A 294 10.16 -17.18 1.04
C ARG A 294 10.55 -17.63 2.46
N GLU A 295 11.76 -17.31 2.93
CA GLU A 295 12.26 -17.78 4.24
C GLU A 295 11.81 -16.90 5.42
N LEU A 296 11.34 -15.68 5.15
CA LEU A 296 11.00 -14.68 6.18
C LEU A 296 9.93 -15.15 7.20
N PRO A 297 8.81 -15.80 6.81
CA PRO A 297 7.80 -16.25 7.78
C PRO A 297 8.34 -17.32 8.75
N ASP A 298 9.18 -18.23 8.26
CA ASP A 298 9.81 -19.27 9.07
C ASP A 298 10.80 -18.69 10.07
N LEU A 299 11.57 -17.71 9.63
CA LEU A 299 12.49 -16.96 10.49
C LEU A 299 11.73 -16.20 11.59
N ALA A 300 10.64 -15.51 11.25
CA ALA A 300 9.82 -14.78 12.21
C ALA A 300 9.28 -15.70 13.31
N ARG A 301 8.77 -16.90 12.96
CA ARG A 301 8.22 -17.87 13.91
C ARG A 301 9.24 -18.41 14.93
N ARG A 302 10.54 -18.41 14.61
CA ARG A 302 11.60 -18.87 15.53
C ARG A 302 11.88 -17.89 16.67
N HIS A 303 11.50 -16.62 16.54
CA HIS A 303 11.85 -15.54 17.47
C HIS A 303 10.58 -14.87 18.02
N PRO A 304 10.18 -15.10 19.28
CA PRO A 304 8.86 -14.67 19.76
C PRO A 304 8.54 -13.17 19.62
N ALA A 305 9.52 -12.28 19.86
CA ALA A 305 9.31 -10.85 19.69
C ALA A 305 9.19 -10.43 18.21
N LEU A 306 9.86 -11.16 17.31
CA LEU A 306 9.75 -10.95 15.87
C LEU A 306 8.44 -11.54 15.34
N ALA A 307 7.99 -12.69 15.83
CA ALA A 307 6.68 -13.25 15.50
C ALA A 307 5.55 -12.26 15.83
N ASP A 308 5.57 -11.68 17.04
CA ASP A 308 4.63 -10.63 17.43
C ASP A 308 4.73 -9.41 16.49
N ALA A 309 5.95 -9.00 16.13
CA ALA A 309 6.15 -7.85 15.26
C ALA A 309 5.69 -8.09 13.81
N TYR A 310 5.94 -9.29 13.28
CA TYR A 310 5.50 -9.76 11.97
C TYR A 310 3.97 -9.78 11.89
N HIS A 311 3.31 -10.31 12.93
CA HIS A 311 1.84 -10.30 13.00
C HIS A 311 1.24 -8.89 13.10
N LEU A 312 1.97 -7.93 13.67
CA LEU A 312 1.50 -6.55 13.80
C LEU A 312 1.88 -5.65 12.62
N ALA A 313 2.80 -6.08 11.76
CA ALA A 313 3.31 -5.29 10.64
C ALA A 313 2.28 -5.17 9.51
N PRO A 314 1.98 -3.95 9.03
CA PRO A 314 0.97 -3.74 7.97
C PRO A 314 1.18 -4.54 6.68
N HIS A 315 2.41 -4.66 6.19
CA HIS A 315 2.71 -5.32 4.92
C HIS A 315 3.04 -6.81 5.03
N CYS A 316 3.04 -7.39 6.23
CA CYS A 316 3.26 -8.82 6.41
C CYS A 316 1.95 -9.57 6.33
N ASP A 317 1.84 -10.59 5.47
CA ASP A 317 0.66 -11.45 5.43
C ASP A 317 0.64 -12.43 6.61
N ASP A 318 -0.53 -12.62 7.23
CA ASP A 318 -0.69 -13.61 8.31
C ASP A 318 -0.76 -15.05 7.77
N GLU A 319 -1.08 -15.18 6.47
CA GLU A 319 -1.16 -16.41 5.69
C GLU A 319 -1.09 -16.01 4.21
N PRO A 320 -0.40 -16.74 3.32
CA PRO A 320 -0.41 -16.42 1.89
C PRO A 320 -1.86 -16.31 1.43
N PRO A 321 -2.23 -15.24 0.69
CA PRO A 321 -3.60 -15.06 0.26
C PRO A 321 -4.04 -16.35 -0.40
N THR A 322 -5.14 -16.94 0.09
CA THR A 322 -5.84 -17.96 -0.69
C THR A 322 -6.04 -17.32 -2.06
N PRO A 323 -5.55 -17.94 -3.16
CA PRO A 323 -5.58 -17.32 -4.47
C PRO A 323 -6.97 -16.75 -4.67
N ALA A 324 -7.04 -15.44 -4.92
CA ALA A 324 -8.29 -14.70 -4.96
C ALA A 324 -9.27 -15.56 -5.75
N THR A 325 -10.35 -15.97 -5.08
CA THR A 325 -11.36 -16.83 -5.69
C THR A 325 -11.74 -16.13 -6.97
N THR A 326 -11.46 -16.75 -8.13
CA THR A 326 -11.56 -16.16 -9.46
C THR A 326 -12.80 -15.28 -9.48
N ALA A 327 -12.60 -13.97 -9.40
CA ALA A 327 -13.71 -13.04 -9.31
C ALA A 327 -14.53 -13.31 -10.56
N THR A 328 -15.76 -13.81 -10.37
CA THR A 328 -16.61 -14.13 -11.50
C THR A 328 -16.80 -12.82 -12.25
N LEU A 329 -16.35 -12.78 -13.50
CA LEU A 329 -16.46 -11.56 -14.29
C LEU A 329 -17.93 -11.14 -14.35
N PRO A 330 -18.22 -9.84 -14.20
CA PRO A 330 -19.55 -9.35 -14.47
C PRO A 330 -19.94 -9.71 -15.90
N LYS A 331 -21.22 -9.93 -16.16
CA LYS A 331 -21.66 -10.18 -17.53
C LYS A 331 -21.57 -8.87 -18.32
N ALA A 332 -20.77 -8.84 -19.38
CA ALA A 332 -20.73 -7.70 -20.30
C ALA A 332 -22.09 -7.50 -20.99
N GLU A 333 -22.58 -6.25 -21.10
CA GLU A 333 -23.87 -5.95 -21.72
C GLU A 333 -23.98 -6.48 -23.16
N ASN A 334 -22.89 -6.40 -23.92
CA ASN A 334 -22.84 -6.90 -25.30
C ASN A 334 -22.11 -8.24 -25.43
N GLY A 335 -21.71 -8.87 -24.32
CA GLY A 335 -20.96 -10.13 -24.33
C GLY A 335 -19.71 -10.05 -25.21
N THR A 336 -19.54 -10.98 -26.14
CA THR A 336 -18.42 -11.04 -27.08
C THR A 336 -18.74 -10.46 -28.47
N ASP A 337 -19.83 -9.68 -28.59
CA ASP A 337 -20.21 -9.04 -29.85
C ASP A 337 -19.46 -7.71 -30.04
N PHE A 338 -18.24 -7.78 -30.57
CA PHE A 338 -17.38 -6.61 -30.80
C PHE A 338 -17.90 -5.65 -31.90
N ALA A 339 -18.87 -6.07 -32.72
CA ALA A 339 -19.36 -5.24 -33.82
C ALA A 339 -20.18 -4.04 -33.31
N VAL A 340 -20.78 -4.14 -32.13
CA VAL A 340 -21.56 -3.04 -31.51
C VAL A 340 -20.70 -1.82 -31.19
N CYS A 341 -19.39 -2.00 -30.98
CA CYS A 341 -18.44 -0.94 -30.64
C CYS A 341 -18.19 0.06 -31.78
N GLN A 342 -18.60 -0.27 -33.02
CA GLN A 342 -18.46 0.63 -34.17
C GLN A 342 -19.19 1.96 -33.94
N GLY A 343 -20.27 1.96 -33.16
CA GLY A 343 -21.04 3.16 -32.79
C GLY A 343 -20.32 4.10 -31.83
N GLY A 344 -19.19 3.69 -31.24
CA GLY A 344 -18.42 4.49 -30.28
C GLY A 344 -18.82 4.29 -28.82
N THR A 345 -19.76 3.39 -28.52
CA THR A 345 -20.08 2.97 -27.15
C THR A 345 -20.48 1.50 -27.12
N CYS A 346 -19.87 0.70 -26.24
CA CYS A 346 -20.22 -0.72 -26.03
C CYS A 346 -19.60 -1.23 -24.72
N GLN A 347 -20.12 -2.36 -24.21
CA GLN A 347 -19.45 -3.11 -23.13
C GLN A 347 -19.24 -4.56 -23.57
N ILE A 348 -17.98 -4.98 -23.61
CA ILE A 348 -17.54 -6.24 -24.21
C ILE A 348 -16.73 -7.09 -23.23
N GLU A 349 -16.76 -8.40 -23.42
CA GLU A 349 -15.91 -9.39 -22.76
C GLU A 349 -14.83 -9.87 -23.73
N VAL A 350 -13.57 -9.86 -23.29
CA VAL A 350 -12.41 -10.30 -24.07
C VAL A 350 -11.71 -11.42 -23.31
N SER A 351 -11.57 -12.60 -23.92
CA SER A 351 -10.85 -13.76 -23.38
C SER A 351 -9.75 -14.29 -24.31
N GLU A 352 -9.63 -13.73 -25.51
CA GLU A 352 -8.64 -14.07 -26.52
C GLU A 352 -8.24 -12.79 -27.27
N PRO A 353 -7.05 -12.74 -27.91
CA PRO A 353 -6.67 -11.59 -28.75
C PRO A 353 -7.69 -11.31 -29.86
N LYS A 354 -8.33 -10.12 -29.83
CA LYS A 354 -9.36 -9.69 -30.78
C LYS A 354 -9.17 -8.26 -31.27
N ASP A 355 -9.53 -8.05 -32.53
CA ASP A 355 -9.57 -6.72 -33.14
C ASP A 355 -10.98 -6.12 -32.94
N VAL A 356 -11.05 -4.91 -32.40
CA VAL A 356 -12.28 -4.16 -32.15
C VAL A 356 -12.23 -2.87 -32.96
N THR A 357 -13.31 -2.58 -33.70
CA THR A 357 -13.41 -1.34 -34.47
C THR A 357 -14.29 -0.34 -33.73
N VAL A 358 -13.73 0.84 -33.41
CA VAL A 358 -14.45 1.94 -32.74
C VAL A 358 -14.31 3.19 -33.60
N ARG A 359 -15.45 3.71 -34.10
CA ARG A 359 -15.47 4.88 -35.01
C ARG A 359 -14.50 4.75 -36.21
N GLY A 360 -14.34 3.54 -36.74
CA GLY A 360 -13.46 3.26 -37.88
C GLY A 360 -11.97 3.06 -37.52
N ASN A 361 -11.57 3.24 -36.26
CA ASN A 361 -10.23 2.90 -35.77
C ASN A 361 -10.21 1.46 -35.27
N VAL A 362 -9.13 0.74 -35.56
CA VAL A 362 -8.95 -0.66 -35.15
C VAL A 362 -8.02 -0.73 -33.94
N PHE A 363 -8.48 -1.43 -32.91
CA PHE A 363 -7.73 -1.71 -31.69
C PHE A 363 -7.61 -3.22 -31.51
N THR A 364 -6.44 -3.70 -31.12
CA THR A 364 -6.27 -5.09 -30.69
C THR A 364 -6.35 -5.13 -29.17
N ILE A 365 -7.18 -6.02 -28.64
CA ILE A 365 -7.35 -6.23 -27.22
C ILE A 365 -6.98 -7.67 -26.88
N ALA A 366 -6.26 -7.88 -25.79
CA ALA A 366 -6.00 -9.19 -25.23
C ALA A 366 -5.86 -9.12 -23.71
N VAL A 367 -5.96 -10.28 -23.04
CA VAL A 367 -5.77 -10.40 -21.60
C VAL A 367 -4.73 -11.49 -21.34
N SER A 368 -3.78 -11.20 -20.48
CA SER A 368 -2.73 -12.13 -20.06
C SER A 368 -2.32 -11.80 -18.63
N ASP A 369 -2.30 -12.81 -17.76
CA ASP A 369 -1.98 -12.71 -16.33
C ASP A 369 -2.67 -11.52 -15.63
N GLY A 370 -3.96 -11.35 -15.91
CA GLY A 370 -4.79 -10.29 -15.29
C GLY A 370 -4.59 -8.89 -15.87
N THR A 371 -3.66 -8.76 -16.82
CA THR A 371 -3.32 -7.51 -17.51
C THR A 371 -4.04 -7.43 -18.84
N VAL A 372 -4.75 -6.33 -19.08
CA VAL A 372 -5.38 -5.99 -20.35
C VAL A 372 -4.37 -5.26 -21.24
N TRP A 373 -4.13 -5.81 -22.41
CA TRP A 373 -3.25 -5.25 -23.43
C TRP A 373 -4.10 -4.63 -24.54
N LEU A 374 -3.93 -3.32 -24.74
CA LEU A 374 -4.64 -2.52 -25.74
C LEU A 374 -3.63 -1.97 -26.74
N ALA A 375 -3.65 -2.48 -27.96
CA ALA A 375 -2.81 -1.99 -29.03
C ALA A 375 -3.63 -1.24 -30.09
N SER A 376 -3.02 -0.23 -30.68
CA SER A 376 -3.51 0.49 -31.85
C SER A 376 -2.36 0.68 -32.83
N GLY A 377 -2.64 1.25 -34.01
CA GLY A 377 -1.57 1.65 -34.92
C GLY A 377 -0.59 2.69 -34.35
N SER A 378 -0.95 3.38 -33.25
CA SER A 378 -0.15 4.45 -32.64
C SER A 378 0.55 4.05 -31.33
N GLY A 379 0.28 2.88 -30.76
CA GLY A 379 0.91 2.49 -29.50
C GLY A 379 0.23 1.33 -28.79
N LEU A 380 0.79 1.01 -27.61
CA LEU A 380 0.35 -0.07 -26.73
C LEU A 380 0.14 0.49 -25.33
N ILE A 381 -0.96 0.12 -24.67
CA ILE A 381 -1.25 0.42 -23.27
C ILE A 381 -1.52 -0.90 -22.54
N ARG A 382 -1.01 -1.00 -21.31
CA ARG A 382 -1.26 -2.13 -20.41
C ARG A 382 -1.99 -1.62 -19.16
N LEU A 383 -3.03 -2.33 -18.77
CA LEU A 383 -3.80 -2.04 -17.56
C LEU A 383 -3.86 -3.29 -16.70
N THR A 384 -3.34 -3.22 -15.49
CA THR A 384 -3.44 -4.30 -14.50
C THR A 384 -4.57 -3.96 -13.53
N GLY A 385 -5.62 -4.77 -13.52
CA GLY A 385 -6.85 -4.49 -12.75
C GLY A 385 -7.71 -3.37 -13.36
N PRO A 386 -8.64 -2.79 -12.57
CA PRO A 386 -9.48 -1.68 -13.02
C PRO A 386 -8.66 -0.44 -13.39
N GLY A 387 -8.98 0.19 -14.52
CA GLY A 387 -8.26 1.36 -14.99
C GLY A 387 -8.75 1.83 -16.35
N THR A 388 -8.27 3.01 -16.76
CA THR A 388 -8.70 3.68 -17.98
C THR A 388 -7.53 3.84 -18.95
N ALA A 389 -7.72 3.44 -20.21
CA ALA A 389 -6.81 3.70 -21.31
C ALA A 389 -7.47 4.62 -22.33
N GLN A 390 -6.70 5.55 -22.89
CA GLN A 390 -7.20 6.53 -23.84
C GLN A 390 -6.31 6.58 -25.07
N PHE A 391 -6.92 6.51 -26.25
CA PHE A 391 -6.26 6.67 -27.53
C PHE A 391 -6.86 7.86 -28.28
N GLY A 392 -6.05 8.91 -28.43
CA GLY A 392 -6.41 10.07 -29.23
C GLY A 392 -6.26 9.78 -30.72
N ALA A 393 -7.30 10.09 -31.50
CA ALA A 393 -7.27 10.10 -32.95
C ALA A 393 -7.77 11.46 -33.47
N ALA A 394 -7.65 11.70 -34.78
CA ALA A 394 -8.10 12.96 -35.37
C ALA A 394 -9.61 13.16 -35.18
N GLY A 395 -9.98 14.04 -34.24
CA GLY A 395 -11.36 14.45 -33.95
C GLY A 395 -12.13 13.57 -32.97
N ALA A 396 -11.50 12.61 -32.29
CA ALA A 396 -12.11 11.86 -31.19
C ALA A 396 -11.04 11.16 -30.32
N THR A 397 -11.36 10.93 -29.05
CA THR A 397 -10.61 10.04 -28.15
C THR A 397 -11.43 8.78 -27.88
N VAL A 398 -10.82 7.62 -28.06
CA VAL A 398 -11.43 6.34 -27.65
C VAL A 398 -10.95 6.00 -26.24
N VAL A 399 -11.91 5.75 -25.35
CA VAL A 399 -11.68 5.43 -23.95
C VAL A 399 -12.04 3.96 -23.72
N PHE A 400 -11.14 3.23 -23.08
CA PHE A 400 -11.34 1.85 -22.63
C PHE A 400 -11.25 1.84 -21.10
N ASP A 401 -12.35 1.50 -20.43
CA ASP A 401 -12.42 1.36 -18.98
C ASP A 401 -12.51 -0.13 -18.62
N VAL A 402 -11.51 -0.63 -17.91
CA VAL A 402 -11.49 -2.00 -17.39
C VAL A 402 -12.41 -2.09 -16.19
N VAL A 403 -13.57 -2.73 -16.39
CA VAL A 403 -14.57 -2.94 -15.33
C VAL A 403 -14.08 -4.02 -14.36
N ALA A 404 -13.56 -5.12 -14.91
CA ALA A 404 -12.98 -6.22 -14.15
C ALA A 404 -12.08 -7.07 -15.06
N SER A 405 -11.08 -7.73 -14.46
CA SER A 405 -10.26 -8.73 -15.15
C SER A 405 -10.02 -9.96 -14.27
N THR A 406 -9.78 -11.09 -14.93
CA THR A 406 -9.20 -12.33 -14.41
C THR A 406 -7.90 -12.60 -15.16
N ASP A 407 -7.19 -13.67 -14.80
CA ASP A 407 -5.93 -14.07 -15.44
C ASP A 407 -6.04 -14.17 -16.98
N THR A 408 -7.22 -14.53 -17.51
CA THR A 408 -7.40 -14.83 -18.93
C THR A 408 -8.53 -14.06 -19.61
N ALA A 409 -9.31 -13.26 -18.88
CA ALA A 409 -10.43 -12.53 -19.46
C ALA A 409 -10.69 -11.18 -18.77
N ALA A 410 -11.35 -10.26 -19.47
CA ALA A 410 -11.70 -8.95 -18.93
C ALA A 410 -13.01 -8.43 -19.52
N VAL A 411 -13.69 -7.58 -18.76
CA VAL A 411 -14.85 -6.81 -19.20
C VAL A 411 -14.45 -5.36 -19.34
N LEU A 412 -14.72 -4.80 -20.51
CA LEU A 412 -14.34 -3.45 -20.90
C LEU A 412 -15.57 -2.64 -21.25
N ASP A 413 -15.70 -1.46 -20.67
CA ASP A 413 -16.55 -0.41 -21.21
C ASP A 413 -15.75 0.43 -22.20
N VAL A 414 -16.29 0.65 -23.38
CA VAL A 414 -15.64 1.37 -24.47
C VAL A 414 -16.52 2.56 -24.80
N SER A 415 -15.93 3.75 -24.80
CA SER A 415 -16.64 4.98 -25.12
C SER A 415 -15.80 5.90 -26.00
N THR A 416 -16.43 6.96 -26.52
CA THR A 416 -15.76 7.98 -27.34
C THR A 416 -16.11 9.38 -26.85
N THR A 417 -15.12 10.27 -26.84
CA THR A 417 -15.27 11.68 -26.51
C THR A 417 -14.75 12.52 -27.68
N ASP A 418 -15.44 13.63 -27.99
CA ASP A 418 -15.10 14.54 -29.10
C ASP A 418 -14.06 15.59 -28.71
#